data_AF-A0A067K3U2-F1
#
_entry.id   AF-A0A067K3U2-F1
#
_cell.length_a   1.000
_cell.length_b   1.000
_cell.length_c   1.000
_cell.angle_alpha   90.00
_cell.angle_beta   90.00
_cell.angle_gamma   90.00
#
_symmetry.space_group_name_H-M   'P 1'
#
loop_
_entity.id
_entity.type
_entity.pdbx_description
1 polymer ?
#
loop_
_entity_poly.entity_id
_entity_poly.type
_entity_poly.pdbx_seq_one_letter_code
_entity_poly.pdbx_strand_id
1 'polypeptide(L)'
;MICWRCFSTSLFKGIEPCGHINCCRGRIGSAFAAELGTMQVSRQTDTLRVLGTNPVDYFVTPRVIASCLALPLLTLMCFTVELASSALLADGVFGVRINIILDSAKRVLRLWDLISAMIKSQVLGAIISIVSCAWGVTTSGGAKGLGESTTSAVVISLVGIFIADFAVSYCFFRGIGDSLKNAM
;
A
#
# COMPACT_ATOMS: atom_id res chain seq x y z
N MET A 1 25.05 7.43 18.51
CA MET A 1 25.37 7.01 17.11
C MET A 1 24.77 5.66 16.70
N ILE A 2 24.67 4.66 17.59
CA ILE A 2 24.08 3.34 17.26
C ILE A 2 22.58 3.41 16.90
N CYS A 3 21.81 4.32 17.53
CA CYS A 3 20.37 4.44 17.29
C CYS A 3 20.02 4.87 15.85
N TRP A 4 20.81 5.78 15.25
CA TRP A 4 20.53 6.31 13.91
C TRP A 4 20.91 5.33 12.79
N ARG A 5 22.00 4.56 12.96
CA ARG A 5 22.34 3.50 12.01
C ARG A 5 21.27 2.40 12.05
N CYS A 6 20.80 2.01 13.24
CA CYS A 6 19.73 1.03 13.39
C CYS A 6 18.41 1.52 12.78
N PHE A 7 18.04 2.79 13.01
CA PHE A 7 16.85 3.39 12.40
C PHE A 7 16.97 3.41 10.87
N SER A 8 18.12 3.83 10.33
CA SER A 8 18.38 3.90 8.89
C SER A 8 18.52 2.53 8.20
N THR A 9 19.04 1.50 8.88
CA THR A 9 19.09 0.13 8.34
C THR A 9 17.76 -0.63 8.49
N SER A 10 16.99 -0.36 9.53
CA SER A 10 15.63 -0.90 9.69
C SER A 10 14.63 -0.25 8.72
N LEU A 11 14.85 1.03 8.37
CA LEU A 11 14.05 1.79 7.39
C LEU A 11 13.95 1.11 6.01
N PHE A 12 14.97 0.33 5.63
CA PHE A 12 15.10 -0.17 4.25
C PHE A 12 15.06 -1.69 4.09
N LYS A 13 15.19 -2.46 5.18
CA LYS A 13 15.57 -3.88 5.07
C LYS A 13 14.60 -4.90 5.66
N GLY A 14 13.40 -4.52 6.10
CA GLY A 14 12.45 -5.56 6.53
C GLY A 14 11.05 -5.14 6.97
N ILE A 15 10.85 -3.91 7.43
CA ILE A 15 9.52 -3.40 7.77
C ILE A 15 9.45 -2.00 7.20
N GLU A 16 8.48 -1.78 6.33
CA GLU A 16 8.18 -0.47 5.77
C GLU A 16 8.01 0.52 6.93
N PRO A 17 8.81 1.59 7.00
CA PRO A 17 8.80 2.53 8.13
C PRO A 17 7.46 3.28 8.24
N CYS A 18 6.62 3.17 7.22
CA CYS A 18 5.25 3.61 7.20
C CYS A 18 4.27 2.47 7.53
N GLY A 19 4.23 1.94 8.75
CA GLY A 19 3.04 1.17 9.17
C GLY A 19 1.73 1.95 8.88
N HIS A 20 1.83 3.29 8.90
CA HIS A 20 0.79 4.22 8.47
C HIS A 20 0.30 4.00 7.03
N ILE A 21 1.19 3.73 6.05
CA ILE A 21 0.76 3.54 4.65
C ILE A 21 -0.04 2.26 4.50
N ASN A 22 0.34 1.19 5.22
CA ASN A 22 -0.39 -0.08 5.20
C ASN A 22 -1.77 0.07 5.87
N CYS A 23 -1.85 0.82 6.98
CA CYS A 23 -3.13 1.18 7.59
C CYS A 23 -4.03 2.00 6.64
N CYS A 24 -3.46 2.97 5.92
CA CYS A 24 -4.19 3.73 4.91
C CYS A 24 -4.69 2.84 3.77
N ARG A 25 -3.85 1.94 3.26
CA ARG A 25 -4.22 0.93 2.25
C ARG A 25 -5.40 0.08 2.72
N GLY A 26 -5.37 -0.40 3.96
CA GLY A 26 -6.47 -1.14 4.57
C GLY A 26 -7.76 -0.32 4.65
N ARG A 27 -7.70 0.95 5.05
CA ARG A 27 -8.89 1.84 5.07
C ARG A 27 -9.48 2.07 3.68
N ILE A 28 -8.63 2.29 2.67
CA ILE A 28 -9.06 2.49 1.28
C ILE A 28 -9.73 1.21 0.75
N GLY A 29 -9.14 0.05 1.02
CA GLY A 29 -9.70 -1.25 0.63
C GLY A 29 -11.06 -1.54 1.27
N SER A 30 -11.22 -1.24 2.56
CA SER A 30 -12.50 -1.37 3.26
C SER A 30 -13.57 -0.42 2.72
N ALA A 31 -13.20 0.83 2.39
CA ALA A 31 -14.12 1.80 1.80
C ALA A 31 -14.63 1.33 0.42
N PHE A 32 -13.75 0.80 -0.42
CA PHE A 32 -14.14 0.26 -1.73
C PHE A 32 -15.08 -0.95 -1.61
N ALA A 33 -14.79 -1.87 -0.68
CA ALA A 33 -15.65 -3.02 -0.43
C ALA A 33 -17.04 -2.60 0.09
N ALA A 34 -17.09 -1.61 0.98
CA ALA A 34 -18.34 -1.08 1.52
C ALA A 34 -19.21 -0.40 0.45
N GLU A 35 -18.62 0.47 -0.40
CA GLU A 35 -19.35 1.10 -1.50
C GLU A 35 -19.89 0.10 -2.53
N LEU A 36 -19.09 -0.90 -2.89
CA LEU A 36 -19.54 -1.93 -3.84
C LEU A 36 -20.60 -2.82 -3.21
N GLY A 37 -20.46 -3.16 -1.93
CA GLY A 37 -21.46 -3.92 -1.19
C GLY A 37 -22.81 -3.19 -1.17
N THR A 38 -22.83 -1.88 -0.87
CA THR A 38 -24.08 -1.11 -0.85
C THR A 38 -24.73 -1.04 -2.24
N MET A 39 -23.93 -0.87 -3.31
CA MET A 39 -24.42 -0.91 -4.69
C MET A 39 -25.03 -2.27 -5.07
N GLN A 40 -24.48 -3.38 -4.57
CA GLN A 40 -25.05 -4.72 -4.75
C GLN A 40 -26.42 -4.85 -4.06
N VAL A 41 -26.54 -4.43 -2.80
CA VAL A 41 -27.80 -4.56 -2.06
C VAL A 41 -28.89 -3.62 -2.58
N SER A 42 -28.51 -2.44 -3.08
CA SER A 42 -29.43 -1.55 -3.80
C SER A 42 -29.79 -2.02 -5.22
N ARG A 43 -29.30 -3.19 -5.67
CA ARG A 43 -29.49 -3.76 -7.01
C ARG A 43 -29.02 -2.88 -8.18
N GLN A 44 -28.18 -1.86 -7.94
CA GLN A 44 -27.68 -1.00 -9.02
C GLN A 44 -26.82 -1.78 -10.03
N THR A 45 -26.08 -2.79 -9.56
CA THR A 45 -25.30 -3.70 -10.41
C THR A 45 -26.19 -4.52 -11.36
N ASP A 46 -27.39 -4.90 -10.92
CA ASP A 46 -28.32 -5.70 -11.72
C ASP A 46 -28.97 -4.84 -12.83
N THR A 47 -29.33 -3.59 -12.51
CA THR A 47 -29.81 -2.62 -13.49
C THR A 47 -28.84 -2.45 -14.66
N LEU A 48 -27.53 -2.39 -14.39
CA LEU A 48 -26.51 -2.29 -15.43
C LEU A 48 -26.41 -3.55 -16.32
N ARG A 49 -26.70 -4.74 -15.76
CA ARG A 49 -26.77 -5.98 -16.57
C ARG A 49 -27.96 -5.95 -17.53
N VAL A 50 -29.10 -5.39 -17.12
CA VAL A 50 -30.28 -5.22 -17.98
C VAL A 50 -30.00 -4.24 -19.13
N LEU A 51 -29.12 -3.25 -18.92
CA LEU A 51 -28.65 -2.32 -19.95
C LEU A 51 -27.62 -2.93 -20.93
N GLY A 52 -27.23 -4.20 -20.75
CA GLY A 52 -26.27 -4.89 -21.63
C GLY A 52 -24.79 -4.56 -21.36
N THR A 53 -24.49 -3.84 -20.27
CA THR A 53 -23.11 -3.48 -19.90
C THR A 53 -22.57 -4.43 -18.84
N ASN A 54 -21.31 -4.85 -18.97
CA ASN A 54 -20.64 -5.63 -17.94
C ASN A 54 -20.37 -4.75 -16.70
N PRO A 55 -21.07 -4.96 -15.56
CA PRO A 55 -20.99 -4.06 -14.42
C PRO A 55 -19.65 -4.15 -13.70
N VAL A 56 -18.98 -5.31 -13.74
CA VAL A 56 -17.70 -5.53 -13.07
C VAL A 56 -16.62 -4.66 -13.72
N ASP A 57 -16.52 -4.66 -15.05
CA ASP A 57 -15.50 -3.86 -15.75
C ASP A 57 -15.71 -2.36 -15.53
N TYR A 58 -16.97 -1.91 -15.56
CA TYR A 58 -17.30 -0.49 -15.41
C TYR A 58 -16.92 0.10 -14.05
N PHE A 59 -16.98 -0.69 -12.97
CA PHE A 59 -16.61 -0.23 -11.62
C PHE A 59 -15.16 -0.53 -11.24
N VAL A 60 -14.62 -1.67 -11.67
CA VAL A 60 -13.29 -2.13 -11.24
C VAL A 60 -12.20 -1.36 -11.96
N THR A 61 -12.29 -1.23 -13.29
CA THR A 61 -11.27 -0.59 -14.12
C THR A 61 -10.91 0.84 -13.68
N PRO A 62 -11.86 1.77 -13.43
CA PRO A 62 -11.52 3.12 -12.96
C PRO A 62 -10.91 3.13 -11.54
N ARG A 63 -11.34 2.22 -10.65
CA ARG A 63 -10.82 2.12 -9.27
C ARG A 63 -9.39 1.58 -9.25
N VAL A 64 -9.08 0.61 -10.11
CA VAL A 64 -7.72 0.07 -10.26
C VAL A 64 -6.78 1.16 -10.76
N ILE A 65 -7.17 1.94 -11.77
CA ILE A 65 -6.35 3.04 -12.30
C ILE A 65 -6.14 4.11 -11.22
N ALA A 66 -7.20 4.51 -10.50
CA ALA A 66 -7.11 5.51 -9.45
C ALA A 66 -6.18 5.09 -8.30
N SER A 67 -6.30 3.84 -7.82
CA SER A 67 -5.47 3.31 -6.73
C SER A 67 -4.01 3.07 -7.15
N CYS A 68 -3.79 2.66 -8.39
CA CYS A 68 -2.47 2.50 -8.99
C CYS A 68 -1.69 3.82 -9.03
N LEU A 69 -2.37 4.97 -9.22
CA LEU A 69 -1.75 6.30 -9.21
C LEU A 69 -1.70 6.94 -7.82
N ALA A 70 -2.72 6.74 -6.98
CA ALA A 70 -2.80 7.37 -5.67
C ALA A 70 -1.76 6.83 -4.67
N LEU A 71 -1.51 5.51 -4.68
CA LEU A 71 -0.61 4.87 -3.73
C LEU A 71 0.89 5.18 -3.90
N PRO A 72 1.45 5.29 -5.12
CA PRO A 72 2.82 5.78 -5.29
C PRO A 72 2.96 7.23 -4.85
N LEU A 73 1.97 8.09 -5.13
CA LEU A 73 1.98 9.48 -4.68
C LEU A 73 1.96 9.59 -3.15
N LEU A 74 1.13 8.77 -2.50
CA LEU A 74 1.03 8.73 -1.04
C LEU A 74 2.34 8.21 -0.40
N THR A 75 3.00 7.24 -1.04
CA THR A 75 4.31 6.74 -0.60
C THR A 75 5.38 7.83 -0.65
N LEU A 76 5.37 8.67 -1.69
CA LEU A 76 6.31 9.79 -1.83
C LEU A 76 6.08 10.88 -0.77
N MET A 77 4.81 11.17 -0.44
CA MET A 77 4.46 12.09 0.64
C MET A 77 4.88 11.57 2.01
N CYS A 78 4.69 10.27 2.27
CA CYS A 78 5.18 9.68 3.51
C CYS A 78 6.71 9.79 3.61
N PHE A 79 7.42 9.55 2.51
CA PHE A 79 8.88 9.64 2.48
C PHE A 79 9.40 11.03 2.86
N THR A 80 8.76 12.11 2.38
CA THR A 80 9.16 13.49 2.72
C THR A 80 8.85 13.82 4.19
N VAL A 81 7.71 13.39 4.70
CA VAL A 81 7.32 13.59 6.12
C VAL A 81 8.25 12.81 7.05
N GLU A 82 8.65 11.61 6.67
CA GLU A 82 9.55 10.76 7.46
C GLU A 82 10.96 11.36 7.54
N LEU A 83 11.46 11.90 6.43
CA LEU A 83 12.74 12.62 6.39
C LEU A 83 12.69 13.90 7.23
N ALA A 84 11.61 14.68 7.12
CA ALA A 84 11.43 15.91 7.90
C ALA A 84 11.33 15.63 9.41
N SER A 85 10.55 14.62 9.79
CA SER A 85 10.38 14.19 11.19
C SER A 85 11.71 13.73 11.76
N SER A 86 12.46 12.91 11.01
CA SER A 86 13.77 12.41 11.44
C SER A 86 14.79 13.54 11.66
N ALA A 87 14.74 14.60 10.84
CA ALA A 87 15.60 15.76 11.00
C ALA A 87 15.24 16.59 12.26
N LEU A 88 13.95 16.82 12.50
CA LEU A 88 13.46 17.56 13.67
C LEU A 88 13.78 16.85 14.99
N LEU A 89 13.56 15.53 15.05
CA LEU A 89 13.86 14.73 16.25
C LEU A 89 15.35 14.71 16.57
N ALA A 90 16.21 14.69 15.56
CA ALA A 90 17.66 14.63 15.75
C ALA A 90 18.27 15.96 16.20
N ASP A 91 17.70 17.08 15.77
CA ASP A 91 18.07 18.41 16.28
C ASP A 91 17.58 18.60 17.73
N GLY A 92 16.28 18.35 17.98
CA GLY A 92 15.66 18.63 19.28
C GLY A 92 16.11 17.75 20.43
N VAL A 93 16.40 16.46 20.19
CA VAL A 93 16.75 15.50 21.26
C VAL A 93 18.26 15.27 21.38
N PHE A 94 18.97 15.24 20.25
CA PHE A 94 20.38 14.84 20.22
C PHE A 94 21.35 16.00 19.99
N GLY A 95 20.86 17.22 19.71
CA GLY A 95 21.72 18.39 19.47
C GLY A 95 22.64 18.23 18.26
N VAL A 96 22.30 17.35 17.32
CA VAL A 96 23.11 17.05 16.13
C VAL A 96 22.73 18.01 15.01
N ARG A 97 23.74 18.66 14.42
CA ARG A 97 23.56 19.58 13.29
C ARG A 97 22.85 18.89 12.12
N ILE A 98 21.80 19.52 11.59
CA ILE A 98 20.96 19.05 10.48
C ILE A 98 21.78 18.57 9.26
N ASN A 99 22.91 19.23 8.98
CA ASN A 99 23.77 18.89 7.85
C ASN A 99 24.34 17.47 7.92
N ILE A 100 24.65 16.97 9.11
CA ILE A 100 25.23 15.63 9.30
C ILE A 100 24.19 14.55 8.99
N ILE A 101 22.92 14.83 9.33
CA ILE A 101 21.79 13.94 9.10
C ILE A 101 21.44 13.89 7.62
N LEU A 102 21.41 15.04 6.94
CA LEU A 102 21.16 15.11 5.50
C LEU A 102 22.26 14.41 4.68
N ASP A 103 23.52 14.55 5.07
CA ASP A 103 24.64 13.88 4.42
C ASP A 103 24.60 12.35 4.63
N SER A 104 24.23 11.92 5.84
CA SER A 104 24.05 10.51 6.15
C SER A 104 22.82 9.92 5.44
N ALA A 105 21.73 10.68 5.32
CA ALA A 105 20.53 10.29 4.60
C ALA A 105 20.83 10.09 3.11
N LYS A 106 21.57 11.02 2.48
CA LYS A 106 22.00 10.88 1.07
C LYS A 106 22.90 9.66 0.83
N ARG A 107 23.73 9.28 1.80
CA ARG A 107 24.57 8.07 1.69
C ARG A 107 23.78 6.77 1.77
N VAL A 108 22.68 6.75 2.52
CA VAL A 108 21.83 5.56 2.66
C VAL A 108 20.74 5.51 1.59
N LEU A 109 20.21 6.67 1.16
CA LEU A 109 19.29 6.74 0.02
C LEU A 109 20.02 6.46 -1.29
N ARG A 110 19.99 5.20 -1.71
CA ARG A 110 20.27 4.88 -3.11
C ARG A 110 19.02 5.22 -3.93
N LEU A 111 19.20 5.85 -5.10
CA LEU A 111 18.08 6.08 -6.04
C LEU A 111 17.35 4.77 -6.36
N TRP A 112 18.09 3.67 -6.38
CA TRP A 112 17.57 2.33 -6.63
C TRP A 112 16.50 1.90 -5.61
N ASP A 113 16.66 2.34 -4.37
CA ASP A 113 15.77 2.05 -3.24
C ASP A 113 14.49 2.89 -3.27
N LEU A 114 14.54 4.08 -3.89
CA LEU A 114 13.35 4.89 -4.13
C LEU A 114 12.51 4.29 -5.29
N ILE A 115 13.18 3.87 -6.36
CA ILE A 115 12.53 3.29 -7.54
C ILE A 115 11.86 1.96 -7.18
N SER A 116 12.53 1.11 -6.39
CA SER A 116 11.97 -0.15 -5.89
C SER A 116 10.70 0.07 -5.06
N ALA A 117 10.71 1.07 -4.18
CA ALA A 117 9.57 1.41 -3.34
C ALA A 117 8.38 1.91 -4.18
N MET A 118 8.62 2.73 -5.21
CA MET A 118 7.55 3.18 -6.11
C MET A 118 6.91 2.01 -6.85
N ILE A 119 7.72 1.12 -7.45
CA ILE A 119 7.22 -0.06 -8.18
C ILE A 119 6.43 -0.97 -7.25
N LYS A 120 6.95 -1.26 -6.05
CA LYS A 120 6.25 -2.07 -5.04
C LYS A 120 4.90 -1.44 -4.66
N SER A 121 4.87 -0.12 -4.41
CA SER A 121 3.65 0.59 -4.02
C SER A 121 2.56 0.53 -5.09
N GLN A 122 2.94 0.53 -6.36
CA GLN A 122 2.04 0.46 -7.50
C GLN A 122 1.43 -0.94 -7.66
N VAL A 123 2.26 -1.98 -7.54
CA VAL A 123 1.81 -3.38 -7.55
C VAL A 123 0.83 -3.66 -6.40
N LEU A 124 1.16 -3.21 -5.19
CA LEU A 124 0.28 -3.36 -4.04
C LEU A 124 -1.06 -2.65 -4.25
N GLY A 125 -1.06 -1.48 -4.89
CA GLY A 125 -2.30 -0.77 -5.21
C GLY A 125 -3.22 -1.50 -6.16
N ALA A 126 -2.66 -2.09 -7.21
CA ALA A 126 -3.42 -2.93 -8.13
C ALA A 126 -4.03 -4.14 -7.39
N ILE A 127 -3.24 -4.83 -6.56
CA ILE A 127 -3.72 -5.99 -5.80
C ILE A 127 -4.86 -5.60 -4.85
N ILE A 128 -4.73 -4.49 -4.11
CA ILE A 128 -5.76 -4.02 -3.17
C ILE A 128 -7.07 -3.75 -3.91
N SER A 129 -7.03 -3.01 -5.01
CA SER A 129 -8.24 -2.68 -5.75
C SER A 129 -8.95 -3.92 -6.30
N ILE A 130 -8.21 -4.90 -6.82
CA ILE A 130 -8.78 -6.15 -7.33
C ILE A 130 -9.41 -6.96 -6.19
N VAL A 131 -8.69 -7.16 -5.08
CA VAL A 131 -9.18 -7.95 -3.94
C VAL A 131 -10.42 -7.29 -3.32
N SER A 132 -10.39 -5.98 -3.07
CA SER A 132 -11.53 -5.24 -2.51
C SER A 132 -12.76 -5.28 -3.43
N CYS A 133 -12.56 -5.21 -4.75
CA CYS A 133 -13.65 -5.31 -5.69
C CYS A 133 -14.26 -6.72 -5.76
N ALA A 134 -13.42 -7.77 -5.70
CA ALA A 134 -13.90 -9.14 -5.70
C ALA A 134 -14.87 -9.40 -4.55
N TRP A 135 -14.50 -8.98 -3.34
CA TRP A 135 -15.34 -9.14 -2.15
C TRP A 135 -16.61 -8.29 -2.19
N GLY A 136 -16.52 -7.05 -2.68
CA GLY A 136 -17.68 -6.17 -2.81
C GLY A 136 -18.77 -6.76 -3.70
N VAL A 137 -18.40 -7.40 -4.81
CA VAL A 137 -19.34 -8.00 -5.78
C VAL A 137 -19.97 -9.31 -5.30
N THR A 138 -19.28 -10.10 -4.48
CA THR A 138 -19.80 -11.37 -3.93
C THR A 138 -20.84 -11.21 -2.82
N THR A 139 -21.11 -10.00 -2.36
CA THR A 139 -22.06 -9.74 -1.28
C THR A 139 -23.49 -10.11 -1.70
N SER A 140 -24.19 -10.89 -0.87
CA SER A 140 -25.59 -11.30 -1.11
C SER A 140 -26.39 -11.37 0.20
N GLY A 141 -27.73 -11.26 0.11
CA GLY A 141 -28.62 -11.45 1.27
C GLY A 141 -29.16 -10.17 1.95
N GLY A 142 -29.29 -9.07 1.20
CA GLY A 142 -29.89 -7.83 1.72
C GLY A 142 -29.05 -7.16 2.82
N ALA A 143 -29.69 -6.31 3.65
CA ALA A 143 -28.98 -5.49 4.64
C ALA A 143 -28.22 -6.31 5.71
N LYS A 144 -28.73 -7.50 6.09
CA LYS A 144 -28.09 -8.36 7.09
C LYS A 144 -26.87 -9.09 6.52
N GLY A 145 -26.98 -9.63 5.30
CA GLY A 145 -25.86 -10.25 4.58
C GLY A 145 -24.75 -9.25 4.20
N LEU A 146 -25.10 -7.97 4.06
CA LEU A 146 -24.14 -6.89 3.80
C LEU A 146 -23.12 -6.74 4.94
N GLY A 147 -23.57 -6.73 6.20
CA GLY A 147 -22.70 -6.58 7.36
C GLY A 147 -21.74 -7.76 7.56
N GLU A 148 -22.23 -8.99 7.39
CA GLU A 148 -21.39 -10.19 7.52
C GLU A 148 -20.40 -10.36 6.37
N SER A 149 -20.82 -10.06 5.14
CA SER A 149 -19.92 -10.09 3.98
C SER A 149 -18.87 -8.98 4.05
N THR A 150 -19.24 -7.77 4.46
CA THR A 150 -18.29 -6.65 4.57
C THR A 150 -17.27 -6.88 5.68
N THR A 151 -17.66 -7.42 6.84
CA THR A 151 -16.70 -7.74 7.92
C THR A 151 -15.73 -8.84 7.52
N SER A 152 -16.22 -9.91 6.89
CA SER A 152 -15.38 -10.99 6.37
C SER A 152 -14.44 -10.49 5.26
N ALA A 153 -14.95 -9.65 4.35
CA ALA A 153 -14.17 -9.01 3.30
C ALA A 153 -13.04 -8.15 3.85
N VAL A 154 -13.29 -7.37 4.91
CA VAL A 154 -12.28 -6.52 5.54
C VAL A 154 -11.16 -7.38 6.14
N VAL A 155 -11.49 -8.46 6.85
CA VAL A 155 -10.46 -9.34 7.43
C VAL A 155 -9.62 -10.00 6.33
N ILE A 156 -10.26 -10.52 5.28
CA ILE A 156 -9.57 -11.25 4.22
C ILE A 156 -8.74 -10.32 3.34
N SER A 157 -9.23 -9.11 3.07
CA SER A 157 -8.46 -8.08 2.39
C SER A 157 -7.24 -7.65 3.21
N LEU A 158 -7.38 -7.48 4.53
CA LEU A 158 -6.26 -7.14 5.42
C LEU A 158 -5.18 -8.23 5.42
N VAL A 159 -5.58 -9.49 5.58
CA VAL A 159 -4.65 -10.64 5.54
C VAL A 159 -4.01 -10.76 4.15
N GLY A 160 -4.80 -10.59 3.09
CA GLY A 160 -4.31 -10.62 1.71
C GLY A 160 -3.26 -9.53 1.42
N ILE A 161 -3.44 -8.32 1.98
CA ILE A 161 -2.46 -7.23 1.86
C ILE A 161 -1.13 -7.62 2.49
N PHE A 162 -1.14 -8.20 3.69
CA PHE A 162 0.10 -8.64 4.36
C PHE A 162 0.81 -9.75 3.58
N ILE A 163 0.07 -10.71 3.04
CA ILE A 163 0.66 -11.81 2.23
C ILE A 163 1.26 -11.25 0.94
N ALA A 164 0.53 -10.36 0.26
CA ALA A 164 1.01 -9.72 -0.97
C ALA A 164 2.26 -8.86 -0.72
N ASP A 165 2.27 -8.11 0.38
CA ASP A 165 3.42 -7.31 0.80
C ASP A 165 4.68 -8.18 0.97
N PHE A 166 4.53 -9.27 1.72
CA PHE A 166 5.61 -10.22 1.95
C PHE A 166 6.08 -10.86 0.64
N ALA A 167 5.16 -11.28 -0.23
CA ALA A 167 5.49 -11.91 -1.51
C ALA A 167 6.28 -10.97 -2.44
N VAL A 168 5.85 -9.71 -2.57
CA VAL A 168 6.55 -8.72 -3.40
C VAL A 168 7.91 -8.37 -2.81
N SER A 169 7.98 -8.20 -1.48
CA SER A 169 9.23 -7.95 -0.77
C SER A 169 10.24 -9.09 -0.98
N TYR A 170 9.77 -10.34 -0.84
CA TYR A 170 10.58 -11.53 -1.04
C TYR A 170 11.09 -11.65 -2.48
N CYS A 171 10.22 -11.41 -3.47
CA CYS A 171 10.58 -11.42 -4.88
C CYS A 171 11.68 -10.39 -5.20
N PHE A 172 11.57 -9.19 -4.64
CA PHE A 172 12.50 -8.10 -4.90
C PHE A 172 13.88 -8.35 -4.27
N PHE A 173 13.91 -8.84 -3.03
CA PHE A 173 15.16 -9.11 -2.31
C PHE A 173 15.94 -10.29 -2.89
N ARG A 174 15.23 -11.27 -3.48
CA ARG A 174 15.83 -12.45 -4.12
C ARG A 174 16.19 -12.22 -5.60
N GLY A 175 15.44 -11.36 -6.31
CA GLY A 175 15.65 -11.09 -7.73
C GLY A 175 16.82 -10.16 -8.08
N ILE A 176 17.09 -9.14 -7.25
CA ILE A 176 18.19 -8.18 -7.50
C ILE A 176 19.38 -8.34 -6.54
N GLY A 177 19.17 -8.89 -5.34
CA GLY A 177 20.25 -9.12 -4.38
C GLY A 177 21.33 -10.09 -4.87
N ASP A 178 20.93 -11.14 -5.58
CA ASP A 178 21.86 -12.16 -6.10
C ASP A 178 22.59 -11.71 -7.38
N SER A 179 21.93 -10.93 -8.25
CA SER A 179 22.53 -10.46 -9.51
C SER A 179 23.69 -9.48 -9.31
N LEU A 180 23.69 -8.70 -8.21
CA LEU A 180 24.80 -7.78 -7.87
C LEU A 180 25.88 -8.44 -7.01
N LYS A 181 25.56 -9.51 -6.26
CA LYS A 181 26.55 -10.31 -5.53
C LYS A 181 27.42 -11.16 -6.45
N ASN A 182 26.91 -11.51 -7.63
CA ASN A 182 27.61 -12.29 -8.65
C ASN A 182 28.34 -11.41 -9.69
N ALA A 183 28.13 -10.08 -9.65
CA ALA A 183 28.78 -9.10 -10.53
C ALA A 183 29.85 -8.25 -9.81
N MET A 184 30.14 -8.54 -8.53
CA MET A 184 31.23 -7.99 -7.73
C MET A 184 32.17 -9.11 -7.31
#